data_AF-A0A1F4BDU0-F1
#
_entry.id   AF-A0A1F4BDU0-F1
#
_cell.length_a   1.000
_cell.length_b   1.000
_cell.length_c   1.000
_cell.angle_alpha   90.00
_cell.angle_beta   90.00
_cell.angle_gamma   90.00
#
_symmetry.space_group_name_H-M   'P 1'
#
loop_
_entity.id
_entity.type
_entity.pdbx_description
1 polymer ?
#
loop_
_entity_poly.entity_id
_entity_poly.type
_entity_poly.pdbx_seq_one_letter_code
_entity_poly.pdbx_strand_id
1 'polypeptide(L)'
;MIEPHVHLAYAARGAGVLCAMFWFPEKNDVYGWFTGARAHEHPARFFALQHYYATRDTECYLSAEDDLYGEWRMAVKTGTSRIDRPIPVPAELCPELDRIQDAFVQEWLVFETDPLHDQEEAALRAHELPVFALNIRASRINKLTHEGPVWTYWTPGADIHVVDYLSQRWPLDYLLE
;
A
#
# COMPACT_ATOMS: atom_id res chain seq x y z
N MET A 1 4.35 -12.03 16.78
CA MET A 1 4.79 -11.07 15.75
C MET A 1 3.78 -11.15 14.63
N ILE A 2 3.24 -10.03 14.19
CA ILE A 2 2.28 -9.98 13.09
C ILE A 2 3.05 -10.18 11.79
N GLU A 3 2.60 -11.12 10.95
CA GLU A 3 3.15 -11.35 9.62
C GLU A 3 2.22 -10.68 8.60
N PRO A 4 2.64 -9.58 7.95
CA PRO A 4 1.80 -8.89 6.98
C PRO A 4 1.81 -9.61 5.64
N HIS A 5 0.67 -9.58 4.97
CA HIS A 5 0.58 -9.82 3.53
C HIS A 5 1.05 -8.57 2.78
N VAL A 6 1.67 -8.78 1.64
CA VAL A 6 2.18 -7.73 0.76
C VAL A 6 1.61 -7.92 -0.63
N HIS A 7 1.25 -6.81 -1.26
CA HIS A 7 0.98 -6.70 -2.68
C HIS A 7 1.81 -5.58 -3.29
N LEU A 8 2.42 -5.85 -4.43
CA LEU A 8 3.09 -4.86 -5.26
C LEU A 8 2.57 -4.96 -6.69
N ALA A 9 2.35 -3.81 -7.32
CA ALA A 9 2.08 -3.68 -8.75
C ALA A 9 3.01 -2.61 -9.33
N TYR A 10 3.75 -2.98 -10.38
CA TYR A 10 4.80 -2.16 -10.97
C TYR A 10 4.73 -2.16 -12.50
N ALA A 11 4.63 -0.99 -13.11
CA ALA A 11 4.69 -0.80 -14.55
C ALA A 11 6.13 -0.52 -15.00
N ALA A 12 6.81 -1.55 -15.51
CA ALA A 12 8.18 -1.43 -16.04
C ALA A 12 8.30 -0.49 -17.26
N ARG A 13 7.16 -0.19 -17.91
CA ARG A 13 7.05 0.78 -19.01
C ARG A 13 5.87 1.71 -18.73
N GLY A 14 6.04 2.61 -17.76
CA GLY A 14 4.96 3.50 -17.33
C GLY A 14 5.33 4.26 -16.06
N ALA A 15 4.36 4.42 -15.16
CA ALA A 15 4.46 5.19 -13.93
C ALA A 15 5.29 4.53 -12.81
N GLY A 16 5.95 3.39 -13.06
CA GLY A 16 6.71 2.68 -12.03
C GLY A 16 5.79 2.03 -11.01
N VAL A 17 5.91 2.38 -9.73
CA VAL A 17 5.12 1.77 -8.64
C VAL A 17 3.65 2.21 -8.74
N LEU A 18 2.79 1.33 -9.27
CA LEU A 18 1.35 1.57 -9.36
C LEU A 18 0.66 1.37 -8.01
N CYS A 19 1.10 0.35 -7.26
CA CYS A 19 0.61 0.05 -5.92
C CYS A 19 1.70 -0.66 -5.13
N ALA A 20 1.90 -0.24 -3.89
CA ALA A 20 2.68 -0.95 -2.88
C ALA A 20 1.86 -0.94 -1.60
N MET A 21 1.51 -2.12 -1.11
CA MET A 21 0.58 -2.28 -0.01
C MET A 21 1.01 -3.42 0.90
N PHE A 22 0.79 -3.25 2.20
CA PHE A 22 0.77 -4.35 3.14
C PHE A 22 -0.51 -4.34 3.97
N TRP A 23 -0.88 -5.50 4.50
CA TRP A 23 -2.00 -5.63 5.43
C TRP A 23 -1.89 -6.86 6.30
N PHE A 24 -2.65 -6.89 7.39
CA PHE A 24 -2.82 -8.09 8.20
C PHE A 24 -4.24 -8.17 8.76
N PRO A 25 -4.78 -9.39 8.91
CA PRO A 25 -6.03 -9.61 9.61
C PRO A 25 -5.82 -9.54 11.13
N GLU A 26 -6.76 -8.94 11.85
CA GLU A 26 -6.88 -9.07 13.30
C GLU A 26 -8.36 -9.29 13.63
N LYS A 27 -8.68 -10.49 14.13
CA LYS A 27 -10.05 -10.98 14.32
C LYS A 27 -10.88 -10.89 13.02
N ASN A 28 -11.86 -9.98 12.98
CA ASN A 28 -12.75 -9.80 11.83
C ASN A 28 -12.38 -8.58 10.98
N ASP A 29 -11.32 -7.86 11.36
CA ASP A 29 -10.94 -6.60 10.74
C ASP A 29 -9.61 -6.77 10.00
N VAL A 30 -9.32 -5.86 9.06
CA VAL A 30 -8.05 -5.80 8.34
C VAL A 30 -7.45 -4.43 8.49
N TYR A 31 -6.15 -4.37 8.81
CA TYR A 31 -5.41 -3.13 8.96
C TYR A 31 -4.21 -3.14 8.01
N GLY A 32 -3.82 -1.97 7.52
CA GLY A 32 -2.69 -1.89 6.61
C GLY A 32 -2.38 -0.49 6.15
N TRP A 33 -1.54 -0.43 5.14
CA TRP A 33 -1.09 0.80 4.53
C TRP A 33 -0.83 0.56 3.04
N PHE A 34 -1.05 1.58 2.23
CA PHE A 34 -0.70 1.57 0.82
C PHE A 34 -0.07 2.89 0.39
N THR A 35 0.71 2.82 -0.68
CA THR A 35 1.11 3.94 -1.53
C THR A 35 1.08 3.51 -2.99
N GLY A 36 1.17 4.44 -3.93
CA GLY A 36 1.22 4.14 -5.35
C GLY A 36 0.95 5.35 -6.21
N ALA A 37 1.09 5.19 -7.52
CA ALA A 37 0.90 6.28 -8.47
C ALA A 37 -0.56 6.79 -8.50
N ARG A 38 -0.69 8.12 -8.48
CA ARG A 38 -1.89 8.86 -8.85
C ARG A 38 -1.48 10.10 -9.65
N ALA A 39 -1.66 10.07 -10.97
CA ALA A 39 -1.17 11.10 -11.88
C ALA A 39 0.33 11.42 -11.68
N HIS A 40 0.66 12.50 -10.96
CA HIS A 40 2.03 12.94 -10.67
C HIS A 40 2.40 12.85 -9.18
N GLU A 41 1.52 12.26 -8.37
CA GLU A 41 1.67 12.13 -6.92
C GLU A 41 1.74 10.65 -6.51
N HIS A 42 2.20 10.42 -5.27
CA HIS A 42 2.25 9.10 -4.66
C HIS A 42 1.53 9.12 -3.30
N PRO A 43 0.19 9.23 -3.27
CA PRO A 43 -0.54 9.27 -2.02
C PRO A 43 -0.28 8.00 -1.20
N ALA A 44 0.12 8.19 0.06
CA ALA A 44 0.30 7.14 1.03
C ALA A 44 -0.77 7.27 2.13
N ARG A 45 -1.37 6.15 2.53
CA ARG A 45 -2.44 6.13 3.53
C ARG A 45 -2.46 4.82 4.30
N PHE A 46 -2.74 4.92 5.59
CA PHE A 46 -3.21 3.83 6.40
C PHE A 46 -4.69 3.55 6.10
N PHE A 47 -5.09 2.31 6.30
CA PHE A 47 -6.49 1.91 6.19
C PHE A 47 -6.90 0.92 7.29
N ALA A 48 -8.19 0.91 7.57
CA ALA A 48 -8.85 -0.07 8.42
C ALA A 48 -10.14 -0.53 7.74
N LEU A 49 -10.25 -1.84 7.49
CA LEU A 49 -11.46 -2.50 7.03
C LEU A 49 -12.11 -3.19 8.22
N GLN A 50 -13.03 -2.50 8.88
CA GLN A 50 -13.76 -3.08 10.00
C GLN A 50 -14.83 -4.03 9.47
N HIS A 51 -14.95 -5.17 10.14
CA HIS A 51 -15.93 -6.22 9.87
C HIS A 51 -15.73 -6.93 8.53
N TYR A 52 -14.54 -6.84 7.95
CA TYR A 52 -14.19 -7.44 6.67
C TYR A 52 -14.47 -8.95 6.59
N TYR A 53 -14.16 -9.70 7.64
CA TYR A 53 -14.46 -11.15 7.71
C TYR A 53 -15.75 -11.48 8.47
N ALA A 54 -16.59 -10.47 8.79
CA ALA A 54 -17.86 -10.67 9.46
C ALA A 54 -19.01 -10.83 8.46
N THR A 55 -20.18 -11.28 8.93
CA THR A 55 -21.39 -11.43 8.10
C THR A 55 -22.14 -10.11 7.86
N ARG A 56 -21.54 -8.97 8.15
CA ARG A 56 -22.12 -7.63 8.02
C ARG A 56 -21.29 -6.78 7.07
N ASP A 57 -21.82 -5.63 6.68
CA ASP A 57 -21.13 -4.75 5.74
C ASP A 57 -19.78 -4.28 6.27
N THR A 58 -18.76 -4.32 5.40
CA THR A 58 -17.42 -3.83 5.67
C THR A 58 -17.39 -2.30 5.72
N GLU A 59 -16.92 -1.75 6.84
CA GLU A 59 -16.67 -0.32 6.97
C GLU A 59 -15.22 -0.02 6.59
N CYS A 60 -15.02 0.84 5.58
CA CYS A 60 -13.69 1.20 5.09
C CYS A 60 -13.29 2.57 5.63
N TYR A 61 -12.16 2.63 6.33
CA TYR A 61 -11.58 3.87 6.81
C TYR A 61 -10.19 4.07 6.22
N LEU A 62 -9.87 5.30 5.87
CA LEU A 62 -8.56 5.73 5.38
C LEU A 62 -8.06 6.89 6.24
N SER A 63 -6.78 6.91 6.57
CA SER A 63 -6.14 8.13 7.06
C SER A 63 -6.15 9.19 5.95
N ALA A 64 -6.15 10.47 6.32
CA ALA A 64 -6.15 11.57 5.36
C ALA A 64 -4.87 11.56 4.50
N GLU A 65 -3.75 11.29 5.16
CA GLU A 65 -2.38 11.25 4.63
C GLU A 65 -1.62 10.07 5.24
N ASP A 66 -0.30 10.07 5.13
CA ASP A 66 0.59 9.07 5.72
C ASP A 66 0.81 9.30 7.22
N ASP A 67 -0.28 9.46 7.96
CA ASP A 67 -0.30 9.72 9.40
C ASP A 67 -1.36 8.86 10.09
N LEU A 68 -0.89 7.82 10.78
CA LEU A 68 -1.71 6.88 11.54
C LEU A 68 -2.50 7.57 12.67
N TYR A 69 -1.91 8.58 13.30
CA TYR A 69 -2.49 9.28 14.45
C TYR A 69 -3.26 10.54 14.05
N GLY A 70 -3.28 10.85 12.75
CA GLY A 70 -3.93 12.01 12.17
C GLY A 70 -5.44 11.84 11.95
N GLU A 71 -5.97 12.62 11.02
CA GLU A 71 -7.38 12.57 10.66
C GLU A 71 -7.71 11.29 9.89
N TRP A 72 -8.80 10.62 10.26
CA TRP A 72 -9.36 9.49 9.53
C TRP A 72 -10.69 9.84 8.88
N ARG A 73 -10.99 9.20 7.75
CA ARG A 73 -12.22 9.37 6.99
C ARG A 73 -12.78 8.02 6.57
N MET A 74 -14.10 7.92 6.52
CA MET A 74 -14.78 6.75 6.00
C MET A 74 -14.83 6.83 4.47
N ALA A 75 -14.27 5.83 3.78
CA ALA A 75 -14.33 5.72 2.33
C ALA A 75 -15.68 5.14 1.90
N VAL A 76 -16.41 5.90 1.08
CA VAL A 76 -17.67 5.53 0.46
C VAL A 76 -17.48 5.53 -1.06
N LYS A 77 -18.36 4.87 -1.82
CA LYS A 77 -18.23 4.77 -3.28
C LYS A 77 -18.11 6.12 -4.00
N THR A 78 -18.64 7.18 -3.42
CA THR A 78 -18.67 8.54 -4.00
C THR A 78 -17.59 9.47 -3.42
N GLY A 79 -16.66 8.97 -2.60
CA GLY A 79 -15.59 9.78 -1.99
C GLY A 79 -15.33 9.42 -0.53
N THR A 80 -15.11 10.42 0.31
CA THR A 80 -14.83 10.22 1.75
C THR A 80 -15.76 11.06 2.62
N SER A 81 -16.22 10.49 3.73
CA SER A 81 -16.96 11.21 4.77
C SER A 81 -16.11 11.36 6.02
N ARG A 82 -16.20 12.51 6.68
CA ARG A 82 -15.55 12.73 7.99
C ARG A 82 -16.21 11.84 9.03
N ILE A 83 -15.40 11.33 9.96
CA ILE A 83 -15.91 10.58 11.12
C ILE A 83 -15.65 11.40 12.39
N ASP A 84 -16.59 11.30 13.33
CA ASP A 84 -16.44 11.90 14.67
C ASP A 84 -15.75 10.94 15.67
N ARG A 85 -15.47 9.71 15.21
CA ARG A 85 -14.91 8.63 16.02
C ARG A 85 -13.38 8.75 16.17
N PRO A 86 -12.79 8.16 17.22
CA PRO A 86 -11.34 8.03 17.33
C PRO A 86 -10.77 7.17 16.20
N ILE A 87 -9.43 7.15 16.10
CA ILE A 87 -8.64 6.31 15.18
C ILE A 87 -9.28 4.91 15.09
N PRO A 88 -9.64 4.42 13.89
CA PRO A 88 -10.34 3.15 13.70
C PRO A 88 -9.44 1.91 13.90
N VAL A 89 -8.22 2.13 14.37
CA VAL A 89 -7.20 1.12 14.70
C VAL A 89 -7.12 1.00 16.22
N PRO A 90 -7.20 -0.22 16.79
CA PRO A 90 -6.96 -0.44 18.22
C PRO A 90 -5.61 0.13 18.66
N ALA A 91 -5.56 0.78 19.82
CA ALA A 91 -4.38 1.51 20.28
C ALA A 91 -3.14 0.61 20.42
N GLU A 92 -3.35 -0.66 20.76
CA GLU A 92 -2.31 -1.68 20.86
C GLU A 92 -1.70 -2.08 19.50
N LEU A 93 -2.42 -1.86 18.39
CA LEU A 93 -1.95 -2.18 17.04
C LEU A 93 -1.23 -0.99 16.39
N CYS A 94 -1.44 0.24 16.85
CA CYS A 94 -0.83 1.40 16.20
C CYS A 94 0.71 1.32 16.14
N PRO A 95 1.43 1.02 17.24
CA PRO A 95 2.89 0.90 17.20
C PRO A 95 3.37 -0.25 16.30
N GLU A 96 2.60 -1.33 16.19
CA GLU A 96 2.91 -2.44 15.29
C GLU A 96 2.70 -2.06 13.83
N LEU A 97 1.66 -1.27 13.53
CA LEU A 97 1.37 -0.81 12.18
C LEU A 97 2.45 0.15 11.67
N ASP A 98 2.90 1.10 12.51
CA ASP A 98 4.05 1.97 12.22
C ASP A 98 5.31 1.13 11.96
N ARG A 99 5.61 0.18 12.86
CA ARG A 99 6.79 -0.69 12.74
C ARG A 99 6.77 -1.52 11.45
N ILE A 100 5.59 -2.03 11.06
CA ILE A 100 5.44 -2.80 9.83
C ILE A 100 5.61 -1.90 8.61
N GLN A 101 5.08 -0.67 8.63
CA GLN A 101 5.27 0.29 7.55
C GLN A 101 6.76 0.60 7.36
N ASP A 102 7.47 0.93 8.43
CA ASP A 102 8.90 1.20 8.37
C ASP A 102 9.67 0.02 7.76
N ALA A 103 9.39 -1.19 8.23
CA ALA A 103 10.01 -2.41 7.71
C ALA A 103 9.67 -2.65 6.23
N PHE A 104 8.42 -2.43 5.84
CA PHE A 104 7.96 -2.59 4.46
C PHE A 104 8.63 -1.58 3.52
N VAL A 105 8.65 -0.29 3.90
CA VAL A 105 9.31 0.78 3.15
C VAL A 105 10.80 0.48 3.02
N GLN A 106 11.48 0.15 4.12
CA GLN A 106 12.90 -0.19 4.09
C GLN A 106 13.19 -1.42 3.24
N GLU A 107 12.30 -2.40 3.20
CA GLU A 107 12.51 -3.62 2.44
C GLU A 107 12.26 -3.46 0.94
N TRP A 108 11.19 -2.73 0.57
CA TRP A 108 10.63 -2.77 -0.78
C TRP A 108 10.76 -1.47 -1.55
N LEU A 109 10.78 -0.32 -0.87
CA LEU A 109 10.62 0.98 -1.51
C LEU A 109 11.88 1.84 -1.36
N VAL A 110 12.01 2.78 -2.29
CA VAL A 110 12.97 3.88 -2.21
C VAL A 110 12.30 5.16 -2.68
N PHE A 111 12.37 6.19 -1.85
CA PHE A 111 11.86 7.53 -2.11
C PHE A 111 12.99 8.45 -2.60
N GLU A 112 12.66 9.53 -3.31
CA GLU A 112 13.63 10.56 -3.74
C GLU A 112 14.42 11.17 -2.58
N THR A 113 13.79 11.24 -1.40
CA THR A 113 14.40 11.77 -0.19
C THR A 113 15.31 10.79 0.53
N ASP A 114 15.39 9.53 0.09
CA ASP A 114 16.22 8.53 0.76
C ASP A 114 17.71 8.78 0.49
N PRO A 115 18.59 8.63 1.51
CA PRO A 115 20.04 8.80 1.32
C PRO A 115 20.67 7.85 0.30
N LEU A 116 20.00 6.73 -0.01
CA LEU A 116 20.45 5.72 -0.98
C LEU A 116 19.77 5.88 -2.36
N HIS A 117 18.99 6.95 -2.57
CA HIS A 117 18.22 7.15 -3.80
C HIS A 117 19.10 7.06 -5.06
N ASP A 118 20.21 7.81 -5.12
CA ASP A 118 21.10 7.84 -6.29
C ASP A 118 21.67 6.45 -6.65
N GLN A 119 21.96 5.63 -5.63
CA GLN A 119 22.48 4.27 -5.84
C GLN A 119 21.39 3.35 -6.39
N GLU A 120 20.18 3.42 -5.84
CA GLU A 120 19.04 2.63 -6.32
C GLU A 120 18.62 3.09 -7.72
N GLU A 121 18.60 4.40 -7.99
CA GLU A 121 18.35 4.98 -9.31
C GLU A 121 19.31 4.41 -10.37
N ALA A 122 20.62 4.41 -10.08
CA ALA A 122 21.61 3.87 -10.99
C ALA A 122 21.39 2.37 -11.26
N ALA A 123 21.03 1.60 -10.22
CA ALA A 123 20.72 0.19 -10.35
C ALA A 123 19.46 -0.07 -11.19
N LEU A 124 18.39 0.70 -10.97
CA LEU A 124 17.15 0.63 -11.77
C LEU A 124 17.41 0.95 -13.24
N ARG A 125 18.17 2.01 -13.53
CA ARG A 125 18.53 2.39 -14.91
C ARG A 125 19.39 1.35 -15.61
N ALA A 126 20.26 0.65 -14.88
CA ALA A 126 21.03 -0.47 -15.44
C ALA A 126 20.13 -1.64 -15.90
N HIS A 127 18.91 -1.72 -15.38
CA HIS A 127 17.86 -2.64 -15.82
C HIS A 127 16.87 -2.03 -16.83
N GLU A 128 17.17 -0.84 -17.37
CA GLU A 128 16.30 -0.09 -18.28
C GLU A 128 14.92 0.25 -17.69
N LEU A 129 14.83 0.34 -16.36
CA LEU A 129 13.61 0.67 -15.65
C LEU A 129 13.45 2.18 -15.43
N PRO A 130 12.21 2.69 -15.41
CA PRO A 130 11.96 4.09 -15.13
C PRO A 130 12.28 4.41 -13.67
N VAL A 131 12.69 5.66 -13.43
CA VAL A 131 13.00 6.18 -12.10
C VAL A 131 12.14 7.41 -11.83
N PHE A 132 11.42 7.38 -10.71
CA PHE A 132 10.50 8.42 -10.25
C PHE A 132 10.77 8.81 -8.79
N ALA A 133 9.90 9.64 -8.22
CA ALA A 133 9.99 10.02 -6.81
C ALA A 133 9.75 8.85 -5.83
N LEU A 134 9.03 7.81 -6.27
CA LEU A 134 8.84 6.54 -5.57
C LEU A 134 9.20 5.39 -6.51
N ASN A 135 10.10 4.52 -6.06
CA ASN A 135 10.47 3.31 -6.80
C ASN A 135 10.45 2.07 -5.90
N ILE A 136 10.47 0.91 -6.56
CA ILE A 136 10.85 -0.34 -5.91
C ILE A 136 12.37 -0.42 -5.77
N ARG A 137 12.87 -1.00 -4.68
CA ARG A 137 14.30 -1.30 -4.56
C ARG A 137 14.74 -2.23 -5.68
N ALA A 138 15.91 -1.94 -6.27
CA ALA A 138 16.41 -2.71 -7.40
C ALA A 138 16.62 -4.19 -7.04
N SER A 139 17.07 -4.46 -5.81
CA SER A 139 17.26 -5.81 -5.27
C SER A 139 15.98 -6.65 -5.17
N ARG A 140 14.80 -6.02 -5.29
CA ARG A 140 13.48 -6.67 -5.15
C ARG A 140 12.76 -6.90 -6.47
N ILE A 141 13.26 -6.36 -7.59
CA ILE A 141 12.62 -6.52 -8.91
C ILE A 141 12.45 -7.99 -9.30
N ASN A 142 13.44 -8.82 -8.99
CA ASN A 142 13.41 -10.26 -9.29
C ASN A 142 12.38 -11.05 -8.47
N LYS A 143 11.76 -10.43 -7.47
CA LYS A 143 10.66 -11.02 -6.70
C LYS A 143 9.31 -10.84 -7.39
N LEU A 144 9.20 -9.87 -8.31
CA LEU A 144 7.98 -9.65 -9.06
C LEU A 144 7.81 -10.73 -10.13
N THR A 145 6.58 -11.16 -10.35
CA THR A 145 6.17 -11.95 -11.52
C THR A 145 6.09 -11.02 -12.72
N HIS A 146 6.78 -11.38 -13.81
CA HIS A 146 6.90 -10.53 -15.01
C HIS A 146 5.94 -10.95 -16.14
N GLU A 147 4.81 -11.55 -15.77
CA GLU A 147 3.78 -12.02 -16.71
C GLU A 147 2.85 -10.86 -17.08
N GLY A 148 3.28 -10.01 -18.02
CA GLY A 148 2.45 -8.94 -18.58
C GLY A 148 3.03 -7.53 -18.41
N PRO A 149 2.22 -6.50 -18.73
CA PRO A 149 2.66 -5.10 -18.69
C PRO A 149 2.81 -4.56 -17.26
N VAL A 150 2.11 -5.16 -16.30
CA VAL A 150 2.21 -4.87 -14.87
C VAL A 150 2.85 -6.06 -14.18
N TRP A 151 4.00 -5.84 -13.58
CA TRP A 151 4.69 -6.83 -12.77
C TRP A 151 4.13 -6.81 -11.36
N THR A 152 3.81 -7.99 -10.82
CA THR A 152 3.16 -8.08 -9.51
C THR A 152 3.90 -8.98 -8.55
N TYR A 153 3.82 -8.70 -7.26
CA TYR A 153 4.23 -9.63 -6.22
C TYR A 153 3.14 -9.77 -5.17
N TRP A 154 2.96 -10.99 -4.69
CA TRP A 154 2.02 -11.35 -3.64
C TRP A 154 2.73 -12.19 -2.59
N THR A 155 2.48 -11.90 -1.32
CA THR A 155 2.78 -12.88 -0.26
C THR A 155 1.94 -14.15 -0.50
N PRO A 156 2.53 -15.35 -0.46
CA PRO A 156 1.76 -16.59 -0.59
C PRO A 156 0.62 -16.66 0.43
N GLY A 157 -0.59 -16.98 -0.04
CA GLY A 157 -1.79 -17.06 0.79
C GLY A 157 -2.45 -15.72 1.14
N ALA A 158 -1.98 -14.60 0.57
CA ALA A 158 -2.64 -13.31 0.70
C ALA A 158 -4.08 -13.34 0.14
N ASP A 159 -5.02 -12.76 0.88
CA ASP A 159 -6.40 -12.57 0.40
C ASP A 159 -6.46 -11.43 -0.62
N ILE A 160 -6.52 -11.80 -1.91
CA ILE A 160 -6.59 -10.86 -3.03
C ILE A 160 -7.84 -9.97 -2.99
N HIS A 161 -8.91 -10.41 -2.31
CA HIS A 161 -10.15 -9.63 -2.22
C HIS A 161 -9.99 -8.36 -1.39
N VAL A 162 -8.98 -8.28 -0.52
CA VAL A 162 -8.65 -7.04 0.21
C VAL A 162 -8.21 -5.95 -0.77
N VAL A 163 -7.35 -6.32 -1.73
CA VAL A 163 -6.84 -5.40 -2.75
C VAL A 163 -7.96 -5.00 -3.71
N ASP A 164 -8.77 -5.96 -4.17
CA ASP A 164 -9.94 -5.66 -5.02
C ASP A 164 -10.89 -4.67 -4.32
N TYR A 165 -11.24 -4.95 -3.06
CA TYR A 165 -12.14 -4.11 -2.27
C TYR A 165 -11.63 -2.67 -2.10
N LEU A 166 -10.33 -2.51 -1.81
CA LEU A 166 -9.69 -1.20 -1.70
C LEU A 166 -9.57 -0.49 -3.05
N SER A 167 -9.35 -1.24 -4.13
CA SER A 167 -9.12 -0.65 -5.44
C SER A 167 -10.29 0.20 -5.94
N GLN A 168 -11.49 -0.16 -5.49
CA GLN A 168 -12.73 0.56 -5.78
C GLN A 168 -12.93 1.84 -4.95
N ARG A 169 -12.05 2.13 -3.98
CA ARG A 169 -12.24 3.18 -2.96
C ARG A 169 -11.01 4.06 -2.72
N TRP A 170 -9.82 3.59 -3.06
CA TRP A 170 -8.58 4.33 -2.88
C TRP A 170 -8.35 5.33 -4.02
N PRO A 171 -7.39 6.26 -3.87
CA PRO A 171 -7.15 7.29 -4.87
C PRO A 171 -6.12 6.89 -5.94
N LEU A 172 -5.66 5.63 -5.97
CA LEU A 172 -4.60 5.19 -6.90
C LEU A 172 -5.13 4.97 -8.31
N ASP A 173 -4.27 5.12 -9.31
CA ASP A 173 -4.58 4.79 -10.71
C ASP A 173 -4.53 3.27 -10.98
N TYR A 174 -4.35 2.46 -9.94
CA TYR A 174 -4.30 1.01 -10.00
C TYR A 174 -5.65 0.38 -9.67
N LEU A 175 -6.15 -0.44 -10.60
CA LEU A 175 -7.28 -1.34 -10.43
C LEU A 175 -6.81 -2.77 -10.65
N LEU A 176 -7.34 -3.71 -9.87
CA LEU A 176 -7.09 -5.12 -10.10
C LEU A 176 -7.97 -5.57 -11.29
N GLU A 177 -7.34 -6.09 -12.35
CA GLU A 177 -8.02 -6.64 -13.53
C GLU A 177 -8.47 -8.09 -13.35
#